data_AF-A0A2V6PS73-F1
#
_entry.id   AF-A0A2V6PS73-F1
#
_cell.length_a   1.000
_cell.length_b   1.000
_cell.length_c   1.000
_cell.angle_alpha   90.00
_cell.angle_beta   90.00
_cell.angle_gamma   90.00
#
_symmetry.space_group_name_H-M   'P 1'
#
loop_
_entity.id
_entity.type
_entity.pdbx_description
1 polymer ?
#
loop_
_entity_poly.entity_id
_entity_poly.type
_entity_poly.pdbx_seq_one_letter_code
_entity_poly.pdbx_strand_id
1 'polypeptide(L)'
;MKKVAAEKRRYIDFSGAKRGPVIPPDPGKTKISIRLDNAVLDYFRDIVNKAGGGNYQTLINDALLEHIHRRSTLDVVKQAVREELAPYAARTATRAPQRRRRARR
;
A
#
# COMPACT_ATOMS: atom_id res chain seq x y z
N MET A 1 -41.04 9.37 33.77
CA MET A 1 -40.28 8.47 32.88
C MET A 1 -40.81 7.04 33.07
N LYS A 2 -41.43 6.43 32.05
CA LYS A 2 -41.93 5.04 32.16
C LYS A 2 -40.74 4.08 32.17
N LYS A 3 -40.56 3.34 33.26
CA LYS A 3 -39.56 2.27 33.34
C LYS A 3 -40.00 1.13 32.42
N VAL A 4 -39.28 0.91 31.33
CA VAL A 4 -39.50 -0.25 30.45
C VAL A 4 -38.91 -1.46 31.17
N ALA A 5 -39.74 -2.45 31.50
CA ALA A 5 -39.29 -3.68 32.14
C ALA A 5 -38.37 -4.44 31.16
N ALA A 6 -37.19 -4.87 31.64
CA ALA A 6 -36.28 -5.66 30.83
C ALA A 6 -36.94 -7.00 30.44
N GLU A 7 -36.90 -7.36 29.16
CA GLU A 7 -37.47 -8.63 28.69
C GLU A 7 -36.79 -9.83 29.38
N LYS A 8 -37.61 -10.85 29.66
CA LYS A 8 -37.18 -12.12 30.28
C LYS A 8 -36.11 -12.78 29.38
N ARG A 9 -35.00 -13.21 29.99
CA ARG A 9 -33.88 -13.87 29.27
C ARG A 9 -34.42 -15.02 28.42
N ARG A 10 -34.29 -14.89 27.10
CA ARG A 10 -34.67 -15.94 26.14
C ARG A 10 -33.59 -17.02 26.16
N TYR A 11 -34.00 -18.27 26.36
CA TYR A 11 -33.10 -19.41 26.19
C TYR A 11 -32.86 -19.59 24.69
N ILE A 12 -31.63 -19.33 24.25
CA ILE A 12 -31.21 -19.53 22.87
C ILE A 12 -30.35 -20.79 22.86
N ASP A 13 -30.80 -21.82 22.16
CA ASP A 13 -30.01 -23.04 21.96
C ASP A 13 -28.95 -22.79 20.88
N PHE A 14 -27.68 -22.90 21.28
CA PHE A 14 -26.52 -22.72 20.39
C PHE A 14 -25.90 -24.07 19.96
N SER A 15 -26.56 -25.20 20.22
CA SER A 15 -26.08 -26.54 19.88
C SER A 15 -25.69 -26.70 18.39
N GLY A 16 -26.38 -26.01 17.48
CA GLY A 16 -26.09 -25.98 16.04
C GLY A 16 -25.23 -24.81 15.55
N ALA A 17 -24.72 -23.96 16.44
CA ALA A 17 -23.98 -22.76 16.04
C ALA A 17 -22.60 -23.11 15.47
N LYS A 18 -22.32 -22.65 14.24
CA LYS A 18 -20.98 -22.75 13.64
C LYS A 18 -20.08 -21.64 14.16
N ARG A 19 -18.90 -22.00 14.66
CA ARG A 19 -17.87 -21.03 15.04
C ARG A 19 -17.28 -20.40 13.79
N GLY A 20 -17.33 -19.09 13.70
CA GLY A 20 -16.72 -18.36 12.59
C GLY A 20 -17.06 -16.88 12.62
N PRO A 21 -16.38 -16.08 11.80
CA PRO A 21 -16.75 -14.69 11.58
C PRO A 21 -18.21 -14.62 11.08
N VAL A 22 -19.03 -13.79 11.73
CA VAL A 22 -20.42 -13.52 11.28
C VAL A 22 -20.41 -12.82 9.91
N ILE A 23 -19.34 -12.05 9.64
CA ILE A 23 -19.13 -11.34 8.38
C ILE A 23 -17.90 -11.97 7.71
N PRO A 24 -18.04 -12.54 6.49
CA PRO A 24 -16.89 -13.04 5.76
C PRO A 24 -15.94 -11.88 5.45
N PRO A 25 -14.61 -12.09 5.46
CA PRO A 25 -13.66 -11.05 5.07
C PRO A 25 -13.93 -10.61 3.62
N ASP A 26 -13.77 -9.31 3.36
CA ASP A 26 -13.91 -8.77 2.01
C ASP A 26 -13.01 -9.54 1.03
N PRO A 27 -13.53 -10.03 -0.11
CA PRO A 27 -12.73 -10.76 -1.08
C PRO A 27 -11.57 -9.89 -1.58
N GLY A 28 -10.37 -10.47 -1.64
CA GLY A 28 -9.15 -9.79 -2.09
C GLY A 28 -8.39 -8.99 -1.03
N LYS A 29 -8.90 -8.90 0.21
CA LYS A 29 -8.19 -8.27 1.33
C LYS A 29 -7.79 -9.30 2.38
N THR A 30 -6.50 -9.37 2.69
CA THR A 30 -5.98 -10.25 3.74
C THR A 30 -5.85 -9.48 5.05
N LYS A 31 -6.53 -9.94 6.11
CA LYS A 31 -6.33 -9.39 7.46
C LYS A 31 -4.93 -9.80 7.95
N ILE A 32 -4.09 -8.81 8.19
CA ILE A 32 -2.74 -9.00 8.73
C ILE A 32 -2.62 -8.29 10.09
N SER A 33 -1.77 -8.82 10.96
CA SER A 33 -1.39 -8.15 12.21
C SER A 33 -0.03 -7.48 11.99
N ILE A 34 -0.04 -6.15 11.79
CA ILE A 34 1.16 -5.34 11.58
C ILE A 34 1.23 -4.23 12.63
N ARG A 35 2.45 -3.84 13.01
CA ARG A 35 2.67 -2.63 13.81
C ARG A 35 2.78 -1.44 12.87
N LEU A 36 1.99 -0.40 13.11
CA LEU A 36 2.09 0.89 12.43
C LEU A 36 2.45 1.96 13.46
N ASP A 37 3.12 3.00 13.01
CA ASP A 37 3.40 4.16 13.85
C ASP A 37 2.07 4.82 14.28
N ASN A 38 2.02 5.26 15.53
CA ASN A 38 0.87 5.98 16.06
C ASN A 38 0.62 7.27 15.25
N ALA A 39 1.68 7.97 14.82
CA ALA A 39 1.54 9.17 14.02
C ALA A 39 0.79 8.92 12.70
N VAL A 40 1.01 7.75 12.07
CA VAL A 40 0.30 7.34 10.86
C VAL A 40 -1.17 7.08 11.19
N LEU A 41 -1.45 6.33 12.26
CA LEU A 41 -2.82 6.04 12.68
C LEU A 41 -3.59 7.31 13.02
N ASP A 42 -2.98 8.22 13.76
CA ASP A 42 -3.61 9.47 14.20
C ASP A 42 -3.89 10.39 13.01
N TYR A 43 -2.95 10.51 12.07
CA TYR A 43 -3.16 11.28 10.84
C TYR A 43 -4.38 10.79 10.04
N PHE A 44 -4.49 9.49 9.78
CA PHE A 44 -5.61 8.95 9.00
C PHE A 44 -6.94 8.96 9.78
N ARG A 45 -6.90 8.82 11.12
CA ARG A 45 -8.08 9.00 11.97
C ARG A 45 -8.60 10.43 11.88
N ASP A 46 -7.72 11.42 11.97
CA ASP A 46 -8.08 12.83 11.90
C ASP A 46 -8.73 13.20 10.56
N ILE A 47 -8.23 12.66 9.45
CA ILE A 47 -8.84 12.86 8.13
C ILE A 47 -10.29 12.35 8.11
N VAL A 48 -10.50 11.12 8.59
CA VAL A 48 -11.81 10.48 8.61
C VAL A 48 -12.77 11.20 9.57
N ASN A 49 -12.28 11.61 10.73
CA ASN A 49 -13.06 12.36 11.71
C ASN A 49 -13.51 13.71 11.13
N LYS A 50 -12.63 14.43 10.41
CA LYS A 50 -12.95 15.68 9.73
C LYS A 50 -13.96 15.49 8.60
N ALA A 51 -13.91 14.36 7.90
CA ALA A 51 -14.85 14.02 6.82
C ALA A 51 -16.23 13.58 7.32
N GLY A 52 -16.45 13.50 8.65
CA GLY A 52 -17.73 13.08 9.23
C GLY A 52 -17.92 11.57 9.30
N GLY A 53 -16.84 10.79 9.20
CA GLY A 53 -16.86 9.33 9.28
C GLY A 53 -16.13 8.66 8.11
N GLY A 54 -15.96 7.34 8.20
CA GLY A 54 -15.24 6.52 7.21
C GLY A 54 -14.32 5.48 7.84
N ASN A 55 -13.58 4.75 6.99
CA ASN A 55 -12.66 3.71 7.41
C ASN A 55 -11.20 4.15 7.17
N TYR A 56 -10.49 4.49 8.24
CA TYR A 56 -9.08 4.88 8.17
C TYR A 56 -8.19 3.75 7.61
N GLN A 57 -8.60 2.49 7.74
CA GLN A 57 -7.87 1.35 7.16
C GLN A 57 -7.90 1.38 5.63
N THR A 58 -9.02 1.82 5.03
CA THR A 58 -9.14 1.99 3.58
C THR A 58 -8.16 3.06 3.10
N LEU A 59 -8.12 4.21 3.76
CA LEU A 59 -7.20 5.30 3.39
C LEU A 59 -5.72 4.89 3.48
N ILE A 60 -5.37 4.15 4.54
CA ILE A 60 -4.01 3.60 4.68
C ILE A 60 -3.70 2.67 3.49
N ASN A 61 -4.62 1.77 3.15
CA ASN A 61 -4.42 0.86 2.04
C ASN A 61 -4.29 1.58 0.69
N ASP A 62 -5.11 2.61 0.45
CA ASP A 62 -5.07 3.40 -0.78
C ASP A 62 -3.74 4.16 -0.90
N ALA A 63 -3.23 4.71 0.20
CA ALA A 63 -1.92 5.35 0.23
C ALA A 63 -0.77 4.37 -0.05
N LEU A 64 -0.84 3.14 0.46
CA LEU A 64 0.12 2.08 0.15
C LEU A 64 0.05 1.68 -1.33
N LEU A 65 -1.15 1.58 -1.90
CA LEU A 65 -1.35 1.27 -3.30
C LEU A 65 -0.80 2.37 -4.22
N GLU A 66 -1.04 3.64 -3.87
CA GLU A 66 -0.49 4.79 -4.58
C GLU A 66 1.05 4.76 -4.56
N HIS A 67 1.65 4.41 -3.42
CA HIS A 67 3.10 4.27 -3.32
C HIS A 67 3.66 3.20 -4.27
N ILE A 68 2.97 2.06 -4.39
CA ILE A 68 3.34 0.99 -5.33
C ILE A 68 3.26 1.50 -6.78
N HIS A 69 2.16 2.17 -7.15
CA HIS A 69 1.97 2.73 -8.49
C HIS A 69 2.99 3.83 -8.83
N ARG A 70 3.36 4.66 -7.85
CA ARG A 70 4.39 5.69 -8.05
C ARG A 70 5.76 5.06 -8.30
N ARG A 71 6.07 3.95 -7.62
CA ARG A 71 7.32 3.23 -7.85
C ARG A 71 7.37 2.62 -9.24
N SER A 72 6.29 1.98 -9.68
CA SER A 72 6.23 1.37 -11.02
C SER A 72 6.35 2.41 -12.14
N THR A 73 5.69 3.56 -12.01
CA THR A 73 5.80 4.65 -13.00
C THR A 73 7.22 5.20 -13.11
N LEU A 74 7.93 5.39 -12.00
CA LEU A 74 9.32 5.83 -12.02
C LEU A 74 10.25 4.82 -12.69
N ASP A 75 10.02 3.53 -12.46
CA ASP A 75 10.82 2.47 -13.06
C ASP A 75 10.59 2.39 -14.57
N VAL A 76 9.35 2.56 -15.03
CA VAL A 76 9.01 2.71 -16.47
C VAL A 76 9.71 3.91 -17.08
N VAL A 77 9.68 5.07 -16.42
CA VAL A 77 10.35 6.29 -16.92
C VAL A 77 11.86 6.10 -17.01
N LYS A 78 12.49 5.50 -15.99
CA LYS A 78 13.93 5.20 -16.02
C LYS A 78 14.28 4.26 -17.16
N GLN A 79 13.45 3.26 -17.42
CA GLN A 79 13.67 2.33 -18.51
C GLN A 79 13.56 3.03 -19.87
N ALA A 80 12.50 3.81 -20.08
CA ALA A 80 12.32 4.59 -21.32
C ALA A 80 13.49 5.55 -21.56
N VAL A 81 13.95 6.28 -20.53
CA VAL A 81 15.10 7.17 -20.63
C VAL A 81 16.39 6.41 -20.95
N ARG A 82 16.61 5.22 -20.37
CA ARG A 82 17.77 4.39 -20.69
C ARG A 82 17.74 3.89 -22.14
N GLU A 83 16.59 3.46 -22.62
CA GLU A 83 16.43 3.00 -24.01
C GLU A 83 16.73 4.13 -25.00
N GLU A 84 16.22 5.34 -24.75
CA GLU A 84 16.51 6.51 -25.59
C GLU A 84 17.99 6.94 -25.52
N LEU A 85 18.64 6.84 -24.36
CA LEU A 85 20.04 7.25 -24.18
C LEU A 85 21.07 6.19 -24.58
N ALA A 86 20.70 4.91 -24.61
CA ALA A 86 21.57 3.81 -25.03
C ALA A 86 22.26 4.02 -26.40
N PRO A 87 21.55 4.42 -27.47
CA PRO A 87 22.18 4.69 -28.76
C PRO A 87 23.12 5.91 -28.73
N TYR A 88 22.89 6.89 -27.87
CA TYR A 88 23.80 8.03 -27.72
C TYR A 88 25.05 7.65 -26.94
N ALA A 89 24.93 6.89 -25.85
CA ALA A 89 26.07 6.40 -25.06
C ALA A 89 27.01 5.50 -25.89
N ALA A 90 26.44 4.65 -26.76
CA ALA A 90 27.20 3.80 -27.67
C ALA A 90 28.04 4.61 -28.68
N ARG A 91 27.50 5.73 -29.20
CA ARG A 91 28.21 6.65 -30.10
C ARG A 91 29.35 7.39 -29.40
N THR A 92 29.20 7.72 -28.12
CA THR A 92 30.26 8.38 -27.34
C THR A 92 31.42 7.42 -27.04
N ALA A 93 31.13 6.14 -26.78
CA ALA A 93 32.14 5.12 -26.53
C ALA A 93 33.00 4.81 -27.78
N THR A 94 32.41 4.88 -28.98
CA THR A 94 33.15 4.68 -30.24
C THR A 94 34.07 5.86 -30.59
N ARG A 95 33.83 7.03 -30.01
CA ARG A 95 34.61 8.26 -30.25
C ARG A 95 35.72 8.52 -29.23
N ALA A 96 35.91 7.62 -28.25
CA ALA A 96 36.98 7.77 -27.26
C ALA A 96 38.36 7.58 -27.95
N PRO A 97 39.26 8.58 -27.90
CA PRO A 97 40.54 8.48 -28.57
C PRO A 97 41.38 7.40 -27.91
N GLN A 98 41.80 6.42 -28.70
CA GLN A 98 42.68 5.34 -28.30
C GLN A 98 44.01 5.96 -27.88
N ARG A 99 44.17 6.15 -26.56
CA ARG A 99 45.35 6.75 -25.93
C ARG A 99 46.52 5.83 -26.23
N ARG A 100 47.24 6.13 -27.34
CA ARG A 100 48.46 5.43 -27.74
C ARG A 100 49.44 5.51 -26.59
N ARG A 101 49.56 4.43 -25.83
CA ARG A 101 50.66 4.21 -24.89
C ARG A 101 51.94 4.17 -25.72
N ARG A 102 52.59 5.32 -25.87
CA ARG A 102 53.96 5.38 -26.39
C ARG A 102 54.84 4.62 -25.41
N ALA A 103 55.40 3.50 -25.87
CA ALA A 103 56.48 2.81 -25.21
C ALA A 103 57.62 3.80 -24.96
N ARG A 104 58.03 3.95 -23.71
CA ARG A 104 59.30 4.60 -23.36
C ARG A 104 60.38 3.53 -23.47
N ARG A 105 61.33 3.80 -24.36
CA ARG A 105 62.66 3.21 -24.42
C ARG A 105 63.43 3.52 -23.14
#